data_AF-A0A7D9D5L2-F1
#
_entry.id   AF-A0A7D9D5L2-F1
#
_cell.length_a   1.000
_cell.length_b   1.000
_cell.length_c   1.000
_cell.angle_alpha   90.00
_cell.angle_beta   90.00
_cell.angle_gamma   90.00
#
_symmetry.space_group_name_H-M   'P 1'
#
loop_
_entity.id
_entity.type
_entity.pdbx_description
1 polymer ?
#
loop_
_entity_poly.entity_id
_entity_poly.type
_entity_poly.pdbx_seq_one_letter_code
_entity_poly.pdbx_strand_id
1 'polypeptide(L)'
;MLSEEKKLIGLKFKVDDMGEVKHVLGMVIRRDRRKGKMTISQSTYLQGILKRFGMEQCKPVSTPLEPGKHFQELPDDENPTNTNEYQKLIGCLTYVTTATRPDLASAVGILSKFMSKPSKEHWHGAKRVLRYIKDTVNYGLVFEGKSTKCSLIGYSDADWANDLDTRRSTSGYVFQINGSTVSWCSKRQPCVTRSTTEAEYVALSHATQEIVWLRRLLNDIGEKQDQPSIMNEDNQGAIELSKNPRFHNRTKHIDVAYHFVREKVGDKSINVNYCSTDKMLADVMTKSLPRQTFQKFRDMLNVKEILV
;
A
#
# COMPACT_ATOMS: atom_id res chain seq x y z
N MET A 1 -27.77 13.01 13.38
CA MET A 1 -26.78 12.77 12.30
C MET A 1 -26.15 11.38 12.24
N LEU A 2 -26.24 10.46 13.21
CA LEU A 2 -26.02 9.03 12.90
C LEU A 2 -27.20 8.17 13.36
N SER A 3 -27.78 8.54 14.50
CA SER A 3 -28.99 7.93 15.04
C SER A 3 -30.24 8.15 14.17
N GLU A 4 -30.37 9.31 13.52
CA GLU A 4 -31.52 9.63 12.66
C GLU A 4 -31.43 8.87 11.32
N GLU A 5 -30.24 8.81 10.75
CA GLU A 5 -29.92 8.11 9.51
C GLU A 5 -30.13 6.61 9.69
N LYS A 6 -29.66 6.03 10.82
CA LYS A 6 -29.96 4.65 11.20
C LYS A 6 -31.46 4.37 11.24
N LYS A 7 -32.26 5.28 11.83
CA LYS A 7 -33.72 5.15 11.87
C LYS A 7 -34.32 5.19 10.46
N LEU A 8 -33.90 6.14 9.62
CA LEU A 8 -34.39 6.25 8.24
C LEU A 8 -34.08 5.01 7.40
N ILE A 9 -32.90 4.41 7.58
CA ILE A 9 -32.53 3.15 6.93
C ILE A 9 -33.39 2.00 7.46
N GLY A 10 -33.58 1.92 8.78
CA GLY A 10 -34.43 0.90 9.42
C GLY A 10 -35.91 0.96 9.03
N LEU A 11 -36.41 2.12 8.59
CA LEU A 11 -37.75 2.24 8.03
C LEU A 11 -37.87 1.64 6.61
N LYS A 12 -36.78 1.60 5.84
CA LYS A 12 -36.78 1.11 4.46
C LYS A 12 -36.26 -0.32 4.32
N PHE A 13 -35.37 -0.74 5.21
CA PHE A 13 -34.68 -2.02 5.13
C PHE A 13 -34.74 -2.73 6.48
N LYS A 14 -34.79 -4.06 6.46
CA LYS A 14 -34.65 -4.88 7.66
C LYS A 14 -33.18 -4.86 8.10
N VAL A 15 -32.84 -4.00 9.05
CA VAL A 15 -31.48 -3.84 9.59
C VAL A 15 -31.48 -3.93 11.12
N ASP A 16 -30.49 -4.62 11.66
CA ASP A 16 -30.22 -4.70 13.10
C ASP A 16 -29.04 -3.78 13.46
N ASP A 17 -29.25 -2.89 14.44
CA ASP A 17 -28.17 -2.03 14.95
C ASP A 17 -27.32 -2.80 15.96
N MET A 18 -26.15 -3.29 15.51
CA MET A 18 -25.18 -3.98 16.36
C MET A 18 -24.33 -3.04 17.23
N GLY A 19 -24.67 -1.75 17.27
CA GLY A 19 -23.98 -0.74 18.08
C GLY A 19 -22.67 -0.25 17.43
N GLU A 20 -21.66 0.03 18.25
CA GLU A 20 -20.35 0.42 17.73
C GLU A 20 -19.67 -0.75 17.02
N VAL A 21 -19.15 -0.48 15.81
CA VAL A 21 -18.48 -1.50 15.01
C VAL A 21 -17.20 -2.00 15.69
N LYS A 22 -17.17 -3.30 15.99
CA LYS A 22 -16.02 -4.03 16.57
C LYS A 22 -15.38 -5.00 15.57
N HIS A 23 -16.17 -5.54 14.63
CA HIS A 23 -15.72 -6.51 13.64
C HIS A 23 -16.34 -6.21 12.28
N VAL A 24 -15.54 -6.24 11.21
CA VAL A 24 -16.00 -6.13 9.82
C VAL A 24 -15.13 -7.00 8.94
N LEU A 25 -15.73 -7.97 8.24
CA LEU A 25 -15.05 -8.84 7.28
C LEU A 25 -13.77 -9.53 7.84
N GLY A 26 -13.69 -9.80 9.14
CA GLY A 26 -12.49 -10.38 9.77
C GLY A 26 -11.43 -9.36 10.21
N MET A 27 -11.68 -8.06 10.03
CA MET A 27 -10.97 -7.00 10.73
C MET A 27 -11.55 -6.81 12.13
N VAL A 28 -10.69 -6.57 13.11
CA VAL A 28 -11.02 -6.18 14.48
C VAL A 28 -10.75 -4.69 14.62
N ILE A 29 -11.76 -3.93 15.03
CA ILE A 29 -11.70 -2.48 15.23
C ILE A 29 -11.81 -2.21 16.73
N ARG A 30 -10.78 -1.56 17.30
CA ARG A 30 -10.80 -1.07 18.69
C ARG A 30 -10.70 0.44 18.68
N ARG A 31 -11.52 1.12 19.49
CA ARG A 31 -11.53 2.58 19.64
C ARG A 31 -11.40 2.95 21.11
N ASP A 32 -10.47 3.85 21.40
CA ASP A 32 -10.37 4.56 22.67
C ASP A 32 -10.63 6.04 22.38
N ARG A 33 -11.88 6.46 22.60
CA ARG A 33 -12.31 7.85 22.35
C ARG A 33 -11.65 8.84 23.31
N ARG A 34 -11.30 8.41 24.54
CA ARG A 34 -10.64 9.28 25.53
C ARG A 34 -9.22 9.61 25.10
N LYS A 35 -8.52 8.65 24.49
CA LYS A 35 -7.17 8.84 23.95
C LYS A 35 -7.15 9.26 22.47
N GLY A 36 -8.31 9.41 21.83
CA GLY A 36 -8.41 9.69 20.39
C GLY A 36 -7.71 8.64 19.52
N LYS A 37 -7.71 7.37 19.94
CA LYS A 37 -6.97 6.28 19.29
C LYS A 37 -7.92 5.25 18.69
N MET A 38 -7.60 4.77 17.49
CA MET A 38 -8.29 3.64 16.88
C MET A 38 -7.27 2.66 16.32
N THR A 39 -7.55 1.37 16.40
CA THR A 39 -6.72 0.33 15.77
C THR A 39 -7.55 -0.57 14.90
N ILE A 40 -7.00 -0.99 13.77
CA ILE A 40 -7.60 -1.98 12.87
C ILE A 40 -6.58 -3.10 12.65
N SER A 41 -6.95 -4.35 12.93
CA SER A 41 -6.08 -5.51 12.76
C SER A 41 -6.82 -6.74 12.27
N GLN A 42 -6.06 -7.77 11.89
CA GLN A 42 -6.59 -9.07 11.43
C GLN A 42 -5.98 -10.23 12.20
N SER A 43 -5.64 -10.06 13.49
CA SER A 43 -4.87 -11.04 14.27
C SER A 43 -5.47 -12.45 14.27
N THR A 44 -6.78 -12.59 14.49
CA THR A 44 -7.48 -13.89 14.43
C THR A 44 -7.39 -14.53 13.04
N TYR A 45 -7.54 -13.73 11.98
CA TYR A 45 -7.42 -14.20 10.60
C TYR A 45 -5.99 -14.65 10.28
N LEU A 46 -4.98 -13.89 10.72
CA LEU A 46 -3.57 -14.23 10.54
C LEU A 46 -3.18 -15.52 11.28
N GLN A 47 -3.68 -15.72 12.50
CA GLN A 47 -3.52 -17.00 13.23
C GLN A 47 -4.15 -18.16 12.44
N GLY A 48 -5.35 -17.95 11.89
CA GLY A 48 -6.02 -18.92 11.02
C GLY A 48 -5.20 -19.27 9.77
N ILE A 49 -4.58 -18.28 9.11
CA ILE A 49 -3.67 -18.51 7.97
C ILE A 49 -2.45 -19.33 8.42
N LEU A 50 -1.80 -18.96 9.54
CA LEU A 50 -0.64 -19.69 10.04
C LEU A 50 -0.98 -21.17 10.32
N LYS A 51 -2.12 -21.44 10.94
CA LYS A 51 -2.62 -22.80 11.17
C LYS A 51 -2.89 -23.55 9.87
N ARG A 52 -3.61 -22.92 8.93
CA ARG A 52 -3.99 -23.51 7.64
C ARG A 52 -2.78 -23.99 6.83
N PHE A 53 -1.69 -23.24 6.86
CA PHE A 53 -0.47 -23.56 6.09
C PHE A 53 0.63 -24.23 6.93
N GLY A 54 0.33 -24.68 8.15
CA GLY A 54 1.28 -25.40 9.01
C GLY A 54 2.46 -24.54 9.50
N MET A 55 2.25 -23.24 9.68
CA MET A 55 3.28 -22.24 10.02
C MET A 55 3.15 -21.71 11.47
N GLU A 56 2.33 -22.32 12.31
CA GLU A 56 2.16 -21.90 13.72
C GLU A 56 3.46 -21.96 14.53
N GLN A 57 4.31 -22.95 14.27
CA GLN A 57 5.58 -23.19 14.96
C GLN A 57 6.80 -22.82 14.09
N CYS A 58 6.61 -22.03 13.03
CA CYS A 58 7.72 -21.62 12.18
C CYS A 58 8.66 -20.65 12.91
N LYS A 59 9.95 -20.67 12.57
CA LYS A 59 10.92 -19.70 13.09
C LYS A 59 10.63 -18.31 12.50
N PRO A 60 10.38 -17.27 13.32
CA PRO A 60 10.04 -15.94 12.82
C PRO A 60 11.21 -15.30 12.04
N VAL A 61 10.88 -14.29 11.23
CA VAL A 61 11.86 -13.41 10.55
C VAL A 61 11.39 -11.95 10.65
N SER A 62 12.33 -11.01 10.57
CA SER A 62 12.05 -9.58 10.78
C SER A 62 11.59 -8.81 9.52
N THR A 63 11.64 -9.43 8.33
CA THR A 63 11.24 -8.82 7.06
C THR A 63 10.48 -9.83 6.18
N PRO A 64 9.48 -9.38 5.40
CA PRO A 64 8.65 -10.28 4.58
C PRO A 64 9.45 -10.93 3.45
N LEU A 65 10.43 -10.21 2.87
CA LEU A 65 11.36 -10.70 1.86
C LEU A 65 12.82 -10.37 2.25
N GLU A 66 13.75 -11.02 1.58
CA GLU A 66 15.18 -10.74 1.71
C GLU A 66 15.56 -9.53 0.84
N PRO A 67 16.37 -8.59 1.34
CA PRO A 67 16.82 -7.46 0.53
C PRO A 67 17.56 -7.95 -0.72
N GLY A 68 17.21 -7.39 -1.88
CA GLY A 68 17.81 -7.78 -3.17
C GLY A 68 17.42 -9.17 -3.69
N LYS A 69 16.48 -9.88 -3.06
CA LYS A 69 15.98 -11.14 -3.60
C LYS A 69 15.06 -10.88 -4.80
N HIS A 70 15.44 -11.42 -5.94
CA HIS A 70 14.60 -11.44 -7.14
C HIS A 70 13.94 -12.81 -7.32
N PHE A 71 12.80 -12.78 -8.00
CA PHE A 71 12.04 -13.95 -8.42
C PHE A 71 11.85 -13.85 -9.94
N GLN A 72 11.89 -14.98 -10.62
CA GLN A 72 11.83 -15.07 -12.08
C GLN A 72 10.83 -16.13 -12.49
N GLU A 73 10.28 -15.99 -13.69
CA GLU A 73 9.37 -16.97 -14.24
C GLU A 73 10.06 -18.35 -14.37
N LEU A 74 9.28 -19.39 -14.10
CA LEU A 74 9.76 -20.75 -14.24
C LEU A 74 9.93 -21.08 -15.74
N PRO A 75 11.03 -21.71 -16.18
CA PRO A 75 11.21 -22.13 -17.56
C PRO A 75 10.01 -22.91 -18.11
N ASP A 76 9.76 -22.82 -19.41
CA ASP A 76 8.59 -23.42 -20.04
C ASP A 76 8.53 -24.95 -19.90
N ASP A 77 9.68 -25.61 -19.88
CA ASP A 77 9.89 -27.05 -19.72
C ASP A 77 9.79 -27.57 -18.28
N GLU A 78 9.77 -26.68 -17.29
CA GLU A 78 9.65 -27.05 -15.88
C GLU A 78 8.20 -27.05 -15.37
N ASN A 79 7.91 -27.95 -14.44
CA ASN A 79 6.58 -28.09 -13.84
C ASN A 79 6.38 -27.18 -12.61
N PRO A 80 5.20 -26.56 -12.46
CA PRO A 80 4.92 -25.70 -11.33
C PRO A 80 4.80 -26.49 -10.01
N THR A 81 5.18 -25.84 -8.92
CA THR A 81 5.14 -26.40 -7.56
C THR A 81 3.90 -25.91 -6.81
N ASN A 82 3.04 -26.85 -6.39
CA ASN A 82 1.92 -26.58 -5.47
C ASN A 82 0.98 -25.44 -5.94
N THR A 83 0.67 -25.34 -7.24
CA THR A 83 -0.08 -24.22 -7.83
C THR A 83 -1.34 -23.83 -7.04
N ASN A 84 -2.17 -24.81 -6.70
CA ASN A 84 -3.42 -24.58 -5.98
C ASN A 84 -3.18 -23.99 -4.57
N GLU A 85 -2.25 -24.57 -3.81
CA GLU A 85 -1.91 -24.10 -2.46
C GLU A 85 -1.19 -22.73 -2.49
N TYR A 86 -0.35 -22.49 -3.50
CA TYR A 86 0.26 -21.20 -3.74
C TYR A 86 -0.80 -20.11 -3.99
N GLN A 87 -1.74 -20.36 -4.90
CA GLN A 87 -2.83 -19.42 -5.21
C GLN A 87 -3.71 -19.14 -3.99
N LYS A 88 -4.06 -20.17 -3.21
CA LYS A 88 -4.79 -20.02 -1.94
C LYS A 88 -4.03 -19.12 -0.96
N LEU A 89 -2.73 -19.35 -0.79
CA LEU A 89 -1.90 -18.57 0.12
C LEU A 89 -1.81 -17.11 -0.33
N ILE A 90 -1.49 -16.87 -1.60
CA ILE A 90 -1.43 -15.51 -2.15
C ILE A 90 -2.78 -14.81 -2.00
N GLY A 91 -3.91 -15.47 -2.30
CA GLY A 91 -5.24 -14.89 -2.11
C GLY A 91 -5.52 -14.48 -0.65
N CYS A 92 -5.13 -15.32 0.32
CA CYS A 92 -5.24 -14.97 1.74
C CYS A 92 -4.37 -13.75 2.09
N LEU A 93 -3.13 -13.73 1.61
CA LEU A 93 -2.19 -12.64 1.87
C LEU A 93 -2.62 -11.32 1.20
N THR A 94 -3.18 -11.36 -0.02
CA THR A 94 -3.73 -10.19 -0.70
C THR A 94 -4.85 -9.56 0.12
N TYR A 95 -5.72 -10.36 0.73
CA TYR A 95 -6.75 -9.80 1.62
C TYR A 95 -6.15 -9.07 2.83
N VAL A 96 -5.10 -9.63 3.43
CA VAL A 96 -4.39 -9.02 4.56
C VAL A 96 -3.74 -7.69 4.14
N THR A 97 -3.08 -7.66 2.98
CA THR A 97 -2.37 -6.47 2.50
C THR A 97 -3.31 -5.34 2.13
N THR A 98 -4.48 -5.65 1.56
CA THR A 98 -5.51 -4.64 1.21
C THR A 98 -6.23 -4.09 2.44
N ALA A 99 -6.38 -4.89 3.49
CA ALA A 99 -7.19 -4.49 4.65
C ALA A 99 -6.38 -3.80 5.76
N THR A 100 -5.29 -4.39 6.24
CA THR A 100 -4.63 -3.92 7.48
C THR A 100 -3.11 -3.93 7.51
N ARG A 101 -2.44 -4.50 6.49
CA ARG A 101 -0.98 -4.69 6.48
C ARG A 101 -0.32 -4.14 5.22
N PRO A 102 -0.25 -2.80 5.07
CA PRO A 102 0.47 -2.17 3.96
C PRO A 102 1.95 -2.59 3.88
N ASP A 103 2.56 -2.93 5.02
CA ASP A 103 3.94 -3.41 5.11
C ASP A 103 4.20 -4.75 4.40
N LEU A 104 3.15 -5.47 3.99
CA LEU A 104 3.24 -6.69 3.19
C LEU A 104 3.02 -6.46 1.69
N ALA A 105 2.57 -5.27 1.28
CA ALA A 105 2.03 -5.02 -0.06
C ALA A 105 3.05 -5.31 -1.18
N SER A 106 4.29 -4.82 -1.03
CA SER A 106 5.36 -5.08 -2.01
C SER A 106 5.66 -6.57 -2.13
N ALA A 107 5.88 -7.25 -0.99
CA ALA A 107 6.24 -8.66 -0.96
C ALA A 107 5.17 -9.55 -1.61
N VAL A 108 3.90 -9.31 -1.29
CA VAL A 108 2.78 -10.08 -1.84
C VAL A 108 2.56 -9.72 -3.31
N GLY A 109 2.72 -8.46 -3.69
CA GLY A 109 2.64 -8.02 -5.09
C GLY A 109 3.67 -8.71 -5.97
N ILE A 110 4.93 -8.78 -5.53
CA ILE A 110 6.00 -9.49 -6.25
C ILE A 110 5.64 -10.97 -6.44
N LEU A 111 5.21 -11.64 -5.37
CA LEU A 111 4.89 -13.08 -5.39
C LEU A 111 3.63 -13.39 -6.21
N SER A 112 2.65 -12.49 -6.26
CA SER A 112 1.39 -12.71 -7.01
C SER A 112 1.59 -12.86 -8.52
N LYS A 113 2.72 -12.40 -9.06
CA LYS A 113 3.05 -12.52 -10.50
C LYS A 113 3.10 -13.99 -10.95
N PHE A 114 3.47 -14.89 -10.04
CA PHE A 114 3.75 -16.29 -10.37
C PHE A 114 2.60 -17.24 -10.02
N MET A 115 1.37 -16.72 -9.88
CA MET A 115 0.21 -17.54 -9.50
C MET A 115 -0.16 -18.63 -10.50
N SER A 116 0.13 -18.45 -11.79
CA SER A 116 -0.15 -19.45 -12.84
C SER A 116 0.86 -20.60 -12.81
N LYS A 117 2.15 -20.30 -12.67
CA LYS A 117 3.27 -21.26 -12.73
C LYS A 117 4.31 -21.01 -11.62
N PRO A 118 3.97 -21.28 -10.34
CA PRO A 118 4.89 -21.04 -9.23
C PRO A 118 6.05 -22.05 -9.19
N SER A 119 7.24 -21.62 -8.78
CA SER A 119 8.42 -22.46 -8.56
C SER A 119 8.59 -22.79 -7.07
N LYS A 120 9.57 -23.64 -6.74
CA LYS A 120 9.96 -23.89 -5.33
C LYS A 120 10.40 -22.61 -4.63
N GLU A 121 11.12 -21.73 -5.32
CA GLU A 121 11.56 -20.43 -4.80
C GLU A 121 10.38 -19.51 -4.51
N HIS A 122 9.36 -19.48 -5.37
CA HIS A 122 8.12 -18.73 -5.12
C HIS A 122 7.43 -19.24 -3.86
N TRP A 123 7.32 -20.56 -3.70
CA TRP A 123 6.73 -21.17 -2.50
C TRP A 123 7.52 -20.84 -1.23
N HIS A 124 8.86 -20.88 -1.28
CA HIS A 124 9.71 -20.45 -0.17
C HIS A 124 9.51 -18.98 0.18
N GLY A 125 9.42 -18.10 -0.82
CA GLY A 125 9.10 -16.68 -0.64
C GLY A 125 7.77 -16.47 0.06
N ALA A 126 6.71 -17.16 -0.38
CA ALA A 126 5.39 -17.07 0.25
C ALA A 126 5.39 -17.59 1.70
N LYS A 127 6.10 -18.69 1.99
CA LYS A 127 6.31 -19.15 3.37
C LYS A 127 7.13 -18.16 4.22
N ARG A 128 8.09 -17.46 3.63
CA ARG A 128 8.84 -16.41 4.35
C ARG A 128 7.91 -15.29 4.81
N VAL A 129 6.95 -14.87 3.99
CA VAL A 129 5.92 -13.89 4.40
C VAL A 129 5.15 -14.38 5.63
N LEU A 130 4.78 -15.68 5.68
CA LEU A 130 4.15 -16.27 6.86
C LEU A 130 5.06 -16.26 8.09
N ARG A 131 6.38 -16.47 7.93
CA ARG A 131 7.36 -16.35 9.04
C ARG A 131 7.44 -14.92 9.59
N TYR A 132 7.29 -13.91 8.74
CA TYR A 132 7.21 -12.51 9.18
C TYR A 132 5.87 -12.20 9.88
N ILE A 133 4.76 -12.73 9.35
CA ILE A 133 3.45 -12.62 10.00
C ILE A 133 3.45 -13.29 11.38
N LYS A 134 4.17 -14.40 11.55
CA LYS A 134 4.30 -15.06 12.87
C LYS A 134 4.87 -14.12 13.94
N ASP A 135 5.88 -13.33 13.59
CA ASP A 135 6.50 -12.31 14.48
C ASP A 135 5.58 -11.11 14.71
N THR A 136 4.69 -10.83 13.74
CA THR A 136 3.87 -9.61 13.70
C THR A 136 2.37 -9.89 13.71
N VAL A 137 1.95 -10.99 14.32
CA VAL A 137 0.54 -11.45 14.29
C VAL A 137 -0.41 -10.47 15.00
N ASN A 138 0.12 -9.79 16.01
CA ASN A 138 -0.57 -8.75 16.77
C ASN A 138 -0.27 -7.35 16.25
N TYR A 139 0.19 -7.20 15.01
CA TYR A 139 0.39 -5.89 14.41
C TYR A 139 -0.86 -5.45 13.64
N GLY A 140 -1.15 -4.16 13.67
CA GLY A 140 -2.26 -3.55 12.94
C GLY A 140 -2.03 -2.06 12.72
N LEU A 141 -2.92 -1.46 11.94
CA LEU A 141 -2.93 -0.01 11.70
C LEU A 141 -3.38 0.72 12.95
N VAL A 142 -2.62 1.74 13.32
CA VAL A 142 -2.92 2.62 14.46
C VAL A 142 -3.22 4.03 13.95
N PHE A 143 -4.40 4.52 14.30
CA PHE A 143 -4.87 5.86 14.00
C PHE A 143 -4.88 6.68 15.28
N GLU A 144 -4.29 7.87 15.24
CA GLU A 144 -4.18 8.76 16.40
C GLU A 144 -4.68 10.16 16.03
N GLY A 145 -5.63 10.69 16.82
CA GLY A 145 -6.18 12.03 16.67
C GLY A 145 -5.25 13.11 17.22
N LYS A 146 -4.03 13.22 16.66
CA LYS A 146 -3.00 14.18 17.13
C LYS A 146 -3.21 15.61 16.64
N SER A 147 -4.05 15.82 15.63
CA SER A 147 -4.25 17.11 14.97
C SER A 147 -5.72 17.41 14.81
N THR A 148 -6.10 18.67 15.04
CA THR A 148 -7.43 19.21 14.74
C THR A 148 -7.61 19.57 13.27
N LYS A 149 -6.51 19.74 12.52
CA LYS A 149 -6.54 20.00 11.08
C LYS A 149 -6.32 18.70 10.31
N CYS A 150 -7.21 18.38 9.37
CA CYS A 150 -7.06 17.25 8.45
C CYS A 150 -5.98 17.54 7.41
N SER A 151 -4.80 16.95 7.58
CA SER A 151 -3.67 17.06 6.65
C SER A 151 -3.53 15.77 5.84
N LEU A 152 -3.80 15.85 4.54
CA LEU A 152 -3.58 14.77 3.58
C LEU A 152 -2.20 14.92 2.92
N ILE A 153 -1.35 13.91 3.13
CA ILE A 153 0.02 13.84 2.61
C ILE A 153 0.21 12.54 1.83
N GLY A 154 0.78 12.64 0.63
CA GLY A 154 1.15 11.50 -0.22
C GLY A 154 2.65 11.30 -0.35
N TYR A 155 3.03 10.08 -0.68
CA TYR A 155 4.38 9.66 -1.04
C TYR A 155 4.27 8.81 -2.31
N SER A 156 5.14 9.05 -3.29
CA SER A 156 5.24 8.31 -4.54
C SER A 156 6.67 7.83 -4.71
N ASP A 157 6.85 6.61 -5.22
CA ASP A 157 8.15 6.03 -5.59
C ASP A 157 7.94 4.97 -6.69
N ALA A 158 9.00 4.70 -7.46
CA ALA A 158 9.07 3.63 -8.42
C ALA A 158 10.37 2.83 -8.28
N ASP A 159 10.26 1.51 -8.38
CA ASP A 159 11.41 0.63 -8.57
C ASP A 159 11.62 0.35 -10.05
N TRP A 160 12.59 1.04 -10.67
CA TRP A 160 12.79 1.04 -12.12
C TRP A 160 13.37 -0.28 -12.65
N ALA A 161 12.68 -0.86 -13.63
CA ALA A 161 13.15 -2.01 -14.42
C ALA A 161 13.64 -3.25 -13.63
N ASN A 162 13.15 -3.41 -12.40
CA ASN A 162 13.59 -4.44 -11.47
C ASN A 162 12.88 -5.79 -11.65
N ASP A 163 11.79 -5.81 -12.43
CA ASP A 163 11.18 -7.05 -12.92
C ASP A 163 12.10 -7.65 -14.00
N LEU A 164 12.83 -8.72 -13.68
CA LEU A 164 13.83 -9.31 -14.57
C LEU A 164 13.22 -9.93 -15.83
N ASP A 165 11.95 -10.36 -15.77
CA ASP A 165 11.25 -11.02 -16.86
C ASP A 165 10.74 -10.01 -17.90
N THR A 166 10.21 -8.87 -17.44
CA THR A 166 9.53 -7.90 -18.32
C THR A 166 10.21 -6.52 -18.39
N ARG A 167 11.18 -6.25 -17.53
CA ARG A 167 11.81 -4.93 -17.31
C ARG A 167 10.83 -3.80 -17.02
N ARG A 168 9.63 -4.13 -16.54
CA ARG A 168 8.64 -3.16 -16.06
C ARG A 168 8.97 -2.73 -14.64
N SER A 169 8.72 -1.47 -14.35
CA SER A 169 8.92 -0.90 -13.02
C SER A 169 7.76 -1.24 -12.08
N THR A 170 7.96 -1.14 -10.78
CA THR A 170 6.88 -1.22 -9.78
C THR A 170 6.62 0.16 -9.21
N SER A 171 5.41 0.69 -9.39
CA SER A 171 4.97 1.93 -8.76
C SER A 171 4.42 1.65 -7.37
N GLY A 172 4.75 2.53 -6.42
CA GLY A 172 4.22 2.52 -5.07
C GLY A 172 3.69 3.89 -4.67
N TYR A 173 2.65 3.90 -3.83
CA TYR A 173 2.27 5.11 -3.13
C TYR A 173 1.79 4.81 -1.71
N VAL A 174 1.87 5.83 -0.86
CA VAL A 174 1.30 5.83 0.50
C VAL A 174 0.64 7.18 0.75
N PHE A 175 -0.60 7.16 1.24
CA PHE A 175 -1.31 8.35 1.71
C PHE A 175 -1.57 8.28 3.20
N GLN A 176 -1.28 9.38 3.87
CA GLN A 176 -1.53 9.55 5.29
C GLN A 176 -2.48 10.72 5.53
N ILE A 177 -3.40 10.53 6.47
CA ILE A 177 -4.20 11.59 7.08
C ILE A 177 -3.74 11.73 8.52
N ASN A 178 -3.30 12.92 8.90
CA ASN A 178 -2.82 13.23 10.26
C ASN A 178 -1.75 12.24 10.77
N GLY A 179 -0.85 11.82 9.87
CA GLY A 179 0.22 10.87 10.15
C GLY A 179 -0.23 9.42 10.30
N SER A 180 -1.48 9.08 9.96
CA SER A 180 -2.00 7.71 9.92
C SER A 180 -2.24 7.27 8.48
N THR A 181 -1.76 6.08 8.12
CA THR A 181 -1.89 5.53 6.77
C THR A 181 -3.34 5.15 6.46
N VAL A 182 -3.87 5.64 5.33
CA VAL A 182 -5.27 5.45 4.93
C VAL A 182 -5.44 4.85 3.53
N SER A 183 -4.46 5.02 2.65
CA SER A 183 -4.45 4.43 1.31
C SER A 183 -3.02 4.10 0.90
N TRP A 184 -2.82 2.99 0.20
CA TRP A 184 -1.52 2.51 -0.24
C TRP A 184 -1.66 1.62 -1.46
N CYS A 185 -0.58 1.51 -2.23
CA CYS A 185 -0.54 0.63 -3.39
C CYS A 185 0.89 0.20 -3.70
N SER A 186 1.02 -1.01 -4.22
CA SER A 186 2.23 -1.57 -4.85
C SER A 186 1.78 -2.26 -6.13
N LYS A 187 2.17 -1.72 -7.29
CA LYS A 187 1.66 -2.20 -8.58
C LYS A 187 2.70 -2.11 -9.69
N ARG A 188 2.86 -3.20 -10.44
CA ARG A 188 3.67 -3.21 -11.66
C ARG A 188 3.10 -2.24 -12.70
N GLN A 189 3.95 -1.42 -13.29
CA GLN A 189 3.58 -0.50 -14.35
C GLN A 189 3.14 -1.27 -15.61
N PRO A 190 2.13 -0.76 -16.34
CA PRO A 190 1.64 -1.41 -17.55
C PRO A 190 2.63 -1.26 -18.74
N CYS A 191 3.47 -0.23 -18.71
CA CYS A 191 4.49 0.04 -19.73
C CYS A 191 5.91 -0.14 -19.19
N VAL A 192 6.87 -0.29 -20.10
CA VAL A 192 8.30 -0.22 -19.80
C VAL A 192 8.75 1.23 -19.95
N THR A 193 9.45 1.75 -18.95
CA THR A 193 10.02 3.10 -18.96
C THR A 193 11.52 3.05 -19.26
N ARG A 194 12.03 4.09 -19.92
CA ARG A 194 13.42 4.13 -20.40
C ARG A 194 14.38 4.82 -19.44
N SER A 195 13.86 5.47 -18.40
CA SER A 195 14.64 6.09 -17.35
C SER A 195 13.95 5.94 -15.99
N THR A 196 14.72 6.13 -14.94
CA THR A 196 14.20 6.25 -13.57
C THR A 196 13.19 7.38 -13.47
N THR A 197 13.52 8.58 -13.97
CA THR A 197 12.61 9.73 -13.98
C THR A 197 11.26 9.44 -14.66
N GLU A 198 11.23 8.68 -15.76
CA GLU A 198 9.96 8.27 -16.37
C GLU A 198 9.18 7.29 -15.49
N ALA A 199 9.87 6.33 -14.83
CA ALA A 199 9.25 5.40 -13.90
C ALA A 199 8.59 6.14 -12.72
N GLU A 200 9.32 7.08 -12.13
CA GLU A 200 8.86 7.92 -11.02
C GLU A 200 7.67 8.77 -11.45
N TYR A 201 7.71 9.35 -12.65
CA TYR A 201 6.60 10.15 -13.14
C TYR A 201 5.32 9.33 -13.38
N VAL A 202 5.45 8.09 -13.86
CA VAL A 202 4.31 7.17 -13.97
C VAL A 202 3.75 6.82 -12.59
N ALA A 203 4.60 6.60 -11.57
CA ALA A 203 4.15 6.41 -10.20
C ALA A 203 3.44 7.66 -9.65
N LEU A 204 4.01 8.84 -9.88
CA LEU A 204 3.46 10.13 -9.47
C LEU A 204 2.08 10.37 -10.09
N SER A 205 1.89 9.98 -11.36
CA SER A 205 0.60 10.08 -12.03
C SER A 205 -0.47 9.19 -11.37
N HIS A 206 -0.13 7.94 -11.04
CA HIS A 206 -1.03 7.05 -10.31
C HIS A 206 -1.34 7.57 -8.90
N ALA A 207 -0.33 8.06 -8.16
CA ALA A 207 -0.52 8.69 -6.86
C ALA A 207 -1.40 9.94 -6.96
N THR A 208 -1.25 10.73 -8.03
CA THR A 208 -2.08 11.93 -8.26
C THR A 208 -3.55 11.58 -8.50
N GLN A 209 -3.85 10.45 -9.14
CA GLN A 209 -5.25 10.00 -9.28
C GLN A 209 -5.87 9.68 -7.91
N GLU A 210 -5.13 8.96 -7.07
CA GLU A 210 -5.59 8.56 -5.74
C GLU A 210 -5.76 9.77 -4.81
N ILE A 211 -4.81 10.70 -4.76
CA ILE A 211 -4.92 11.88 -3.89
C ILE A 211 -6.08 12.80 -4.29
N VAL A 212 -6.36 12.92 -5.60
CA VAL A 212 -7.52 13.69 -6.09
C VAL A 212 -8.83 13.02 -5.67
N TRP A 213 -8.89 11.69 -5.72
CA TRP A 213 -10.03 10.94 -5.22
C TRP A 213 -10.20 11.12 -3.69
N LEU A 214 -9.11 11.00 -2.92
CA LEU A 214 -9.12 11.21 -1.47
C LEU A 214 -9.56 12.63 -1.10
N ARG A 215 -9.12 13.66 -1.85
CA ARG A 215 -9.56 15.05 -1.64
C ARG A 215 -11.07 15.20 -1.83
N ARG A 216 -11.65 14.55 -2.85
CA ARG A 216 -13.11 14.54 -3.07
C ARG A 216 -13.84 13.85 -1.94
N LEU A 217 -13.36 12.66 -1.55
CA LEU A 217 -13.94 11.91 -0.42
C LEU A 217 -13.92 12.74 0.88
N LEU A 218 -12.82 13.42 1.17
CA LEU A 218 -12.71 14.30 2.33
C LEU A 218 -13.68 15.48 2.27
N ASN A 219 -13.82 16.12 1.11
CA ASN A 219 -14.81 17.18 0.91
C ASN A 219 -16.25 16.67 1.14
N ASP A 220 -16.59 15.48 0.65
CA ASP A 220 -17.93 14.89 0.78
C ASP A 220 -18.30 14.58 2.23
N ILE A 221 -17.30 14.27 3.09
CA ILE A 221 -17.50 14.06 4.54
C ILE A 221 -17.33 15.35 5.37
N GLY A 222 -17.18 16.51 4.72
CA GLY A 222 -17.11 17.82 5.37
C GLY A 222 -15.70 18.33 5.71
N GLU A 223 -14.65 17.57 5.40
CA GLU A 223 -13.25 17.93 5.65
C GLU A 223 -12.62 18.63 4.44
N LYS A 224 -12.96 19.92 4.26
CA LYS A 224 -12.53 20.70 3.09
C LYS A 224 -11.01 20.73 2.91
N GLN A 225 -10.57 20.45 1.69
CA GLN A 225 -9.16 20.46 1.29
C GLN A 225 -8.81 21.73 0.48
N ASP A 226 -8.97 22.92 1.08
CA ASP A 226 -8.79 24.20 0.37
C ASP A 226 -7.35 24.48 -0.06
N GLN A 227 -6.37 23.88 0.63
CA GLN A 227 -4.96 24.01 0.29
C GLN A 227 -4.50 22.83 -0.59
N PRO A 228 -3.46 23.02 -1.43
CA PRO A 228 -2.84 21.93 -2.17
C PRO A 228 -2.40 20.82 -1.22
N SER A 229 -2.75 19.57 -1.51
CA SER A 229 -2.23 18.43 -0.74
C SER A 229 -0.77 18.19 -1.09
N ILE A 230 0.06 17.85 -0.10
CA ILE A 230 1.49 17.60 -0.31
C ILE A 230 1.67 16.23 -0.95
N MET A 231 2.38 16.18 -2.07
CA MET A 231 2.86 14.95 -2.69
C MET A 231 4.39 14.91 -2.59
N ASN A 232 4.92 13.94 -1.87
CA ASN A 232 6.36 13.77 -1.70
C ASN A 232 6.94 12.87 -2.80
N GLU A 233 8.06 13.31 -3.37
CA GLU A 233 8.80 12.66 -4.44
C GLU A 233 10.30 12.83 -4.16
N ASP A 234 11.14 11.83 -4.42
CA ASP A 234 12.59 11.92 -4.20
C ASP A 234 13.39 12.13 -5.49
N ASN A 235 12.75 11.96 -6.65
CA ASN A 235 13.36 12.20 -7.95
C ASN A 235 13.21 13.65 -8.42
N GLN A 236 14.32 14.40 -8.42
CA GLN A 236 14.34 15.80 -8.87
C GLN A 236 13.86 15.96 -10.31
N GLY A 237 14.19 15.03 -11.20
CA GLY A 237 13.72 15.05 -12.59
C GLY A 237 12.19 14.97 -12.66
N ALA A 238 11.57 14.09 -11.88
CA ALA A 238 10.10 13.97 -11.85
C ALA A 238 9.44 15.23 -11.29
N ILE A 239 10.03 15.83 -10.24
CA ILE A 239 9.58 17.09 -9.64
C ILE A 239 9.64 18.22 -10.67
N GLU A 240 10.75 18.38 -11.37
CA GLU A 240 10.91 19.41 -12.40
C GLU A 240 9.91 19.23 -13.55
N LEU A 241 9.70 17.99 -14.00
CA LEU A 241 8.72 17.66 -15.04
C LEU A 241 7.28 17.97 -14.64
N SER A 242 6.97 17.92 -13.33
CA SER A 242 5.64 18.28 -12.82
C SER A 242 5.37 19.78 -12.86
N LYS A 243 6.43 20.61 -12.90
CA LYS A 243 6.35 22.08 -12.86
C LYS A 243 6.58 22.72 -14.23
N ASN A 244 7.40 22.11 -15.08
CA ASN A 244 7.87 22.72 -16.33
C ASN A 244 7.27 22.06 -17.58
N PRO A 245 6.68 22.81 -18.52
CA PRO A 245 6.07 22.25 -19.73
C PRO A 245 7.06 21.81 -20.82
N ARG A 246 8.34 22.23 -20.75
CA ARG A 246 9.29 22.21 -21.87
C ARG A 246 9.94 20.86 -22.20
N PHE A 247 9.73 19.83 -21.40
CA PHE A 247 10.31 18.51 -21.63
C PHE A 247 9.22 17.56 -22.14
N HIS A 248 9.43 17.01 -23.34
CA HIS A 248 8.52 16.08 -24.02
C HIS A 248 9.26 14.79 -24.42
N ASN A 249 8.64 13.63 -24.21
CA ASN A 249 9.11 12.33 -24.69
C ASN A 249 7.98 11.56 -25.41
N ARG A 250 8.35 10.60 -26.28
CA ARG A 250 7.55 10.16 -27.44
C ARG A 250 6.48 9.07 -27.22
N THR A 251 5.97 8.83 -26.01
CA THR A 251 4.95 7.78 -25.80
C THR A 251 3.64 8.31 -25.22
N LYS A 252 2.53 8.03 -25.92
CA LYS A 252 1.19 8.57 -25.62
C LYS A 252 0.74 8.35 -24.17
N HIS A 253 1.02 7.20 -23.56
CA HIS A 253 0.63 6.93 -22.17
C HIS A 253 1.40 7.80 -21.18
N ILE A 254 2.68 8.05 -21.42
CA ILE A 254 3.51 8.90 -20.57
C ILE A 254 3.15 10.37 -20.81
N ASP A 255 2.82 10.77 -22.04
CA ASP A 255 2.30 12.11 -22.35
C ASP A 255 1.02 12.44 -21.57
N VAL A 256 0.05 11.53 -21.55
CA VAL A 256 -1.19 11.72 -20.76
C VAL A 256 -0.85 11.85 -19.27
N ALA A 257 0.07 11.03 -18.76
CA ALA A 257 0.53 11.13 -17.37
C ALA A 257 1.14 12.50 -17.06
N TYR A 258 2.00 13.03 -17.95
CA TYR A 258 2.59 14.37 -17.86
C TYR A 258 1.53 15.46 -17.77
N HIS A 259 0.59 15.46 -18.71
CA HIS A 259 -0.46 16.48 -18.74
C HIS A 259 -1.34 16.43 -17.49
N PHE A 260 -1.73 15.23 -17.05
CA PHE A 260 -2.58 15.06 -15.88
C PHE A 260 -1.93 15.60 -14.59
N VAL A 261 -0.67 15.24 -14.31
CA VAL A 261 0.02 15.72 -13.11
C VAL A 261 0.21 17.24 -13.16
N ARG A 262 0.65 17.77 -14.30
CA ARG A 262 0.82 19.23 -14.47
C ARG A 262 -0.47 20.00 -14.29
N GLU A 263 -1.60 19.49 -14.80
CA GLU A 263 -2.91 20.10 -14.60
C GLU A 263 -3.24 20.19 -13.11
N LYS A 264 -3.02 19.12 -12.34
CA LYS A 264 -3.30 19.08 -10.90
C LYS A 264 -2.33 19.89 -10.04
N VAL A 265 -1.12 20.16 -10.55
CA VAL A 265 -0.20 21.12 -9.94
C VAL A 265 -0.62 22.56 -10.28
N GLY A 266 -0.98 22.83 -11.54
CA GLY A 266 -1.39 24.15 -12.02
C GLY A 266 -2.70 24.64 -11.41
N ASP A 267 -3.66 23.75 -11.20
CA ASP A 267 -4.93 24.04 -10.52
C ASP A 267 -4.82 24.07 -8.99
N LYS A 268 -3.62 23.86 -8.44
CA LYS A 268 -3.33 23.85 -7.00
C LYS A 268 -4.04 22.75 -6.22
N SER A 269 -4.46 21.65 -6.87
CA SER A 269 -4.95 20.45 -6.18
C SER A 269 -3.84 19.75 -5.39
N ILE A 270 -2.64 19.69 -5.96
CA ILE A 270 -1.46 19.08 -5.34
C ILE A 270 -0.25 20.00 -5.42
N ASN A 271 0.69 19.81 -4.48
CA ASN A 271 2.00 20.42 -4.52
C ASN A 271 3.07 19.33 -4.39
N VAL A 272 3.91 19.18 -5.42
CA VAL A 272 4.97 18.17 -5.47
C VAL A 272 6.25 18.73 -4.82
N ASN A 273 6.65 18.10 -3.72
CA ASN A 273 7.77 18.49 -2.88
C ASN A 273 8.85 17.41 -2.86
N TYR A 274 10.10 17.86 -2.76
CA TYR A 274 11.22 16.96 -2.54
C TYR A 274 11.16 16.34 -1.15
N CYS A 275 11.34 15.03 -1.08
CA CYS A 275 11.53 14.27 0.14
C CYS A 275 12.79 13.41 0.00
N SER A 276 13.63 13.38 1.03
CA SER A 276 14.79 12.48 1.06
C SER A 276 14.33 11.02 1.07
N THR A 277 15.06 10.14 0.38
CA THR A 277 14.82 8.68 0.36
C THR A 277 14.68 8.08 1.76
N ASP A 278 15.44 8.55 2.76
CA ASP A 278 15.34 8.11 4.15
C ASP A 278 13.97 8.33 4.81
N LYS A 279 13.12 9.17 4.20
CA LYS A 279 11.77 9.54 4.65
C LYS A 279 10.71 9.16 3.62
N MET A 280 11.09 8.51 2.51
CA MET A 280 10.17 8.14 1.44
C MET A 280 9.38 6.89 1.83
N LEU A 281 8.19 7.08 2.41
CA LEU A 281 7.37 5.93 2.83
C LEU A 281 7.01 4.99 1.68
N ALA A 282 6.95 5.50 0.45
CA ALA A 282 6.61 4.71 -0.72
C ALA A 282 7.67 3.64 -1.08
N ASP A 283 8.91 3.75 -0.60
CA ASP A 283 9.95 2.73 -0.81
C ASP A 283 9.54 1.34 -0.29
N VAL A 284 8.77 1.29 0.80
CA VAL A 284 8.28 0.02 1.37
C VAL A 284 7.25 -0.67 0.45
N MET A 285 6.68 0.07 -0.50
CA MET A 285 5.73 -0.43 -1.49
C MET A 285 6.42 -0.96 -2.74
N THR A 286 7.65 -0.55 -3.03
CA THR A 286 8.30 -0.86 -4.32
C THR A 286 9.43 -1.86 -4.18
N LYS A 287 10.16 -1.86 -3.05
CA LYS A 287 11.43 -2.58 -2.90
C LYS A 287 11.45 -3.47 -1.65
N SER A 288 12.27 -4.52 -1.69
CA SER A 288 12.61 -5.32 -0.50
C SER A 288 13.74 -4.63 0.28
N LEU A 289 13.41 -4.07 1.44
CA LEU A 289 14.32 -3.21 2.20
C LEU A 289 15.11 -3.97 3.29
N PRO A 290 16.33 -3.50 3.64
CA PRO A 290 17.06 -3.97 4.82
C PRO A 290 16.23 -3.84 6.09
N ARG A 291 16.47 -4.73 7.07
CA ARG A 291 15.70 -4.82 8.32
C ARG A 291 15.46 -3.47 9.00
N GLN A 292 16.50 -2.68 9.21
CA GLN A 292 16.41 -1.41 9.93
C GLN A 292 15.50 -0.42 9.20
N THR A 293 15.70 -0.25 7.89
CA THR A 293 14.88 0.63 7.03
C THR A 293 13.44 0.14 6.95
N PHE A 294 13.23 -1.16 6.77
CA PHE A 294 11.89 -1.76 6.72
C PHE A 294 11.11 -1.51 8.01
N GLN A 295 11.72 -1.77 9.17
CA GLN A 295 11.08 -1.56 10.47
C GLN A 295 10.77 -0.08 10.71
N LYS A 296 11.69 0.82 10.34
CA LYS A 296 11.47 2.27 10.38
C LYS A 296 10.24 2.66 9.56
N PHE A 297 10.14 2.22 8.30
CA PHE A 297 8.99 2.57 7.45
C PHE A 297 7.70 1.91 7.88
N ARG A 298 7.73 0.67 8.39
CA ARG A 298 6.56 0.02 8.99
C ARG A 298 6.02 0.84 10.17
N ASP A 299 6.91 1.35 11.02
CA ASP A 299 6.52 2.16 12.17
C ASP A 299 5.98 3.54 11.72
N MET A 300 6.56 4.13 10.65
CA MET A 300 6.06 5.36 10.00
C MET A 300 4.72 5.16 9.29
N LEU A 301 4.43 3.95 8.77
CA LEU A 301 3.11 3.55 8.27
C LEU A 301 2.07 3.42 9.39
N ASN A 302 2.48 3.54 10.66
CA ASN A 302 1.69 3.20 11.84
C ASN A 302 1.17 1.75 11.87
N VAL A 303 1.94 0.82 11.30
CA VAL A 303 1.72 -0.62 11.53
C VAL A 303 2.52 -1.01 12.77
N LYS A 304 1.83 -1.12 13.90
CA LYS A 304 2.48 -1.32 15.21
C LYS A 304 1.86 -2.51 15.93
N GLU A 305 2.59 -3.05 16.89
CA GLU A 305 2.04 -4.01 17.81
C GLU A 305 0.86 -3.39 18.58
N ILE A 306 -0.27 -4.08 18.55
CA ILE A 306 -1.47 -3.71 19.28
C ILE A 306 -1.60 -4.62 20.48
N LEU A 307 -1.92 -4.04 21.64
CA LEU A 307 -2.29 -4.81 22.82
C LEU A 307 -3.62 -5.49 22.50
N VAL A 308 -3.59 -6.83 22.42
CA VAL A 308 -4.77 -7.67 22.18
C VAL A 308 -5.55 -7.84 23.46
#